data_AF-A0A4R1JV48-F1
#
_entry.id   AF-A0A4R1JV48-F1
#
_cell.length_a   1.000
_cell.length_b   1.000
_cell.length_c   1.000
_cell.angle_alpha   90.00
_cell.angle_beta   90.00
_cell.angle_gamma   90.00
#
_symmetry.space_group_name_H-M   'P 1'
#
loop_
_entity.id
_entity.type
_entity.pdbx_description
1 polymer ?
#
loop_
_entity_poly.entity_id
_entity_poly.type
_entity_poly.pdbx_seq_one_letter_code
_entity_poly.pdbx_strand_id
1 'polypeptide(L)'
;MTNFIKSFLLVFLLFAACKEKPVEEIRYTNLAPKAPKTEIKWLTENQVKIKTKNHLSYIKGFECDSVIGIDYIGFSGEDFYFPINEKGQYISTIRKKQKLSNEQISKLNSIFSNKKMFENPNIANCYEPRLGFVYFKNNEVICQTIVCIGCSRFQSSAETAGLNGDFNKKAALEFEKLNHQLGFKQN
;
A
#
# COMPACT_ATOMS: atom_id res chain seq x y z
N MET A 1 -39.80 17.99 80.90
CA MET A 1 -38.97 19.03 81.55
C MET A 1 -37.60 18.43 81.80
N THR A 2 -36.43 18.99 81.47
CA THR A 2 -36.01 20.24 80.75
C THR A 2 -34.46 20.15 80.64
N ASN A 3 -33.70 20.49 79.59
CA ASN A 3 -33.90 21.05 78.23
C ASN A 3 -32.97 20.28 77.24
N PHE A 4 -32.95 20.40 75.90
CA PHE A 4 -32.89 21.55 74.97
C PHE A 4 -31.58 22.40 75.03
N ILE A 5 -30.97 22.60 73.85
CA ILE A 5 -29.86 23.52 73.48
C ILE A 5 -28.42 23.20 73.94
N LYS A 6 -27.62 22.71 72.99
CA LYS A 6 -26.19 23.02 72.66
C LYS A 6 -25.73 21.97 71.63
N SER A 7 -25.92 22.12 70.31
CA SER A 7 -25.57 23.22 69.38
C SER A 7 -24.05 23.35 69.15
N PHE A 8 -23.67 23.30 67.85
CA PHE A 8 -22.33 23.49 67.29
C PHE A 8 -21.19 22.59 67.78
N LEU A 9 -20.80 21.59 66.95
CA LEU A 9 -19.39 21.38 66.63
C LEU A 9 -19.18 20.59 65.31
N LEU A 10 -18.40 21.20 64.41
CA LEU A 10 -17.78 20.68 63.18
C LEU A 10 -18.54 19.64 62.31
N VAL A 11 -19.28 20.15 61.31
CA VAL A 11 -19.35 19.49 60.00
C VAL A 11 -18.07 19.84 59.23
N PHE A 12 -17.14 18.90 59.11
CA PHE A 12 -16.05 18.93 58.13
C PHE A 12 -16.10 17.61 57.33
N LEU A 13 -16.48 17.66 56.05
CA LEU A 13 -15.58 17.97 54.95
C LEU A 13 -14.43 16.95 54.78
N LEU A 14 -14.81 15.68 54.58
CA LEU A 14 -14.02 14.71 53.81
C LEU A 14 -14.73 14.36 52.50
N PHE A 15 -15.05 15.38 51.70
CA PHE A 15 -15.10 15.19 50.26
C PHE A 15 -13.69 14.86 49.80
N ALA A 16 -13.38 13.56 49.68
CA ALA A 16 -12.18 13.08 49.03
C ALA A 16 -12.26 13.40 47.54
N ALA A 17 -11.96 14.65 47.19
CA ALA A 17 -11.99 15.14 45.83
C ALA A 17 -10.94 14.37 45.01
N CYS A 18 -11.41 13.41 44.21
CA CYS A 18 -10.62 12.82 43.15
C CYS A 18 -10.13 13.96 42.25
N LYS A 19 -8.87 14.35 42.40
CA LYS A 19 -8.17 15.15 41.40
C LYS A 19 -7.96 14.26 40.19
N GLU A 20 -8.98 14.18 39.34
CA GLU A 20 -8.80 13.85 37.95
C GLU A 20 -7.70 14.77 37.42
N LYS A 21 -6.59 14.18 36.98
CA LYS A 21 -5.56 14.95 36.30
C LYS A 21 -6.22 15.49 35.03
N PRO A 22 -6.12 16.79 34.71
CA PRO A 22 -6.60 17.27 33.43
C PRO A 22 -5.90 16.46 32.34
N VAL A 23 -6.67 15.81 31.48
CA VAL A 23 -6.13 15.12 30.31
C VAL A 23 -5.53 16.20 29.43
N GLU A 24 -4.20 16.23 29.35
CA GLU A 24 -3.48 17.21 28.55
C GLU A 24 -3.82 16.94 27.08
N GLU A 25 -4.68 17.79 26.51
CA GLU A 25 -5.13 17.69 25.13
C GLU A 25 -3.93 17.87 24.21
N ILE A 26 -3.34 16.75 23.75
CA ILE A 26 -2.23 16.75 22.80
C ILE A 26 -2.76 17.28 21.46
N ARG A 27 -2.71 18.61 21.30
CA ARG A 27 -3.01 19.28 20.05
C ARG A 27 -1.91 18.94 19.04
N TYR A 28 -2.20 17.96 18.19
CA TYR A 28 -1.43 17.64 16.99
C TYR A 28 -1.52 18.80 15.96
N THR A 29 -0.90 19.94 16.26
CA THR A 29 -0.91 21.14 15.40
C THR A 29 -0.08 20.98 14.12
N ASN A 30 0.79 19.96 14.07
CA ASN A 30 1.51 19.57 12.86
C ASN A 30 0.66 18.62 12.00
N LEU A 31 -0.20 19.20 11.17
CA LEU A 31 -0.66 18.50 9.96
C LEU A 31 0.57 18.03 9.17
N ALA A 32 0.61 16.74 8.81
CA ALA A 32 1.69 16.21 7.99
C ALA A 32 1.80 17.02 6.67
N PRO A 33 3.02 17.32 6.19
CA PRO A 33 3.19 18.04 4.93
C PRO A 33 2.41 17.32 3.81
N LYS A 34 1.52 18.05 3.13
CA LYS A 34 0.80 17.49 1.97
C LYS A 34 1.83 17.04 0.94
N ALA A 35 1.82 15.75 0.61
CA ALA A 35 2.72 15.17 -0.37
C ALA A 35 2.66 15.98 -1.68
N PRO A 36 3.81 16.22 -2.34
CA PRO A 36 3.85 17.02 -3.56
C PRO A 36 2.99 16.36 -4.63
N LYS A 37 1.92 17.04 -5.06
CA LYS A 37 1.02 16.56 -6.09
C LYS A 37 1.79 16.39 -7.40
N THR A 38 2.13 15.15 -7.72
CA THR A 38 2.76 14.81 -9.01
C THR A 38 1.70 14.91 -10.10
N GLU A 39 1.97 15.69 -11.13
CA GLU A 39 1.10 15.77 -12.30
C GLU A 39 1.28 14.49 -13.14
N ILE A 40 0.23 13.66 -13.19
CA ILE A 40 0.23 12.40 -13.92
C ILE A 40 -0.34 12.62 -15.32
N LYS A 41 0.42 12.21 -16.34
CA LYS A 41 0.05 12.28 -17.76
C LYS A 41 0.17 10.91 -18.41
N TRP A 42 -0.61 10.68 -19.46
CA TRP A 42 -0.55 9.47 -20.28
C TRP A 42 0.20 9.75 -21.57
N LEU A 43 1.25 8.97 -21.83
CA LEU A 43 2.06 9.08 -23.04
C LEU A 43 1.30 8.45 -24.22
N THR A 44 0.90 9.29 -25.17
CA THR A 44 0.06 8.91 -26.32
C THR A 44 0.82 8.15 -27.40
N GLU A 45 2.15 8.24 -27.42
CA GLU A 45 3.04 7.54 -28.34
C GLU A 45 3.31 6.09 -27.89
N ASN A 46 3.71 5.23 -28.83
CA ASN A 46 4.22 3.88 -28.56
C ASN A 46 3.29 3.02 -27.67
N GLN A 47 1.98 3.12 -27.91
CA GLN A 47 0.94 2.39 -27.19
C GLN A 47 1.12 0.87 -27.32
N VAL A 48 1.02 0.15 -26.21
CA VAL A 48 1.02 -1.32 -26.20
C VAL A 48 -0.40 -1.86 -26.25
N LYS A 49 -0.60 -3.02 -26.88
CA LYS A 49 -1.91 -3.69 -26.84
C LYS A 49 -2.19 -4.17 -25.41
N ILE A 50 -3.37 -3.85 -24.88
CA ILE A 50 -3.89 -4.44 -23.65
C ILE A 50 -4.80 -5.62 -24.05
N LYS A 51 -4.51 -6.82 -23.55
CA LYS A 51 -5.39 -7.97 -23.76
C LYS A 51 -6.58 -7.89 -22.80
N THR A 52 -7.73 -7.48 -23.32
CA THR A 52 -8.95 -7.29 -22.53
C THR A 52 -9.50 -8.62 -21.99
N LYS A 53 -10.00 -8.59 -20.76
CA LYS A 53 -10.78 -9.66 -20.10
C LYS A 53 -10.14 -11.07 -20.09
N ASN A 54 -8.91 -11.21 -19.57
CA ASN A 54 -8.42 -12.53 -19.11
C ASN A 54 -8.75 -12.73 -17.61
N HIS A 55 -9.32 -13.88 -17.24
CA HIS A 55 -9.39 -14.31 -15.83
C HIS A 55 -8.08 -14.99 -15.39
N LEU A 56 -7.00 -14.20 -15.30
CA LEU A 56 -5.71 -14.69 -14.81
C LEU A 56 -5.70 -14.87 -13.29
N SER A 57 -4.86 -15.78 -12.82
CA SER A 57 -4.74 -16.10 -11.40
C SER A 57 -3.32 -16.52 -11.05
N TYR A 58 -2.70 -15.81 -10.10
CA TYR A 58 -1.42 -16.22 -9.53
C TYR A 58 -1.53 -17.54 -8.76
N ILE A 59 -2.71 -17.86 -8.22
CA ILE A 59 -2.95 -19.11 -7.47
C ILE A 59 -2.92 -20.31 -8.42
N LYS A 60 -3.50 -20.18 -9.63
CA LYS A 60 -3.54 -21.23 -10.65
C LYS A 60 -2.28 -21.26 -11.53
N GLY A 61 -1.53 -20.15 -11.55
CA GLY A 61 -0.47 -19.88 -12.51
C GLY A 61 -1.01 -19.42 -13.87
N PHE A 62 -0.17 -18.73 -14.63
CA PHE A 62 -0.42 -18.35 -16.02
C PHE A 62 0.89 -18.13 -16.75
N GLU A 63 0.88 -18.29 -18.08
CA GLU A 63 2.06 -18.03 -18.91
C GLU A 63 2.24 -16.56 -19.26
N CYS A 64 3.50 -16.12 -19.34
CA CYS A 64 3.93 -14.87 -19.95
C CYS A 64 5.28 -15.07 -20.64
N ASP A 65 5.56 -14.30 -21.70
CA ASP A 65 6.84 -14.35 -22.42
C ASP A 65 7.88 -13.39 -21.77
N SER A 66 7.42 -12.42 -20.99
CA SER A 66 8.26 -11.59 -20.11
C SER A 66 7.46 -10.84 -19.06
N VAL A 67 8.17 -10.38 -18.02
CA VAL A 67 7.68 -9.41 -17.03
C VAL A 67 8.64 -8.23 -16.97
N ILE A 68 8.09 -7.01 -16.98
CA ILE A 68 8.85 -5.77 -16.81
C ILE A 68 8.51 -5.19 -15.43
N GLY A 69 9.53 -5.05 -14.59
CA GLY A 69 9.48 -4.27 -13.36
C GLY A 69 9.66 -2.79 -13.66
N ILE A 70 8.97 -1.92 -12.92
CA ILE A 70 8.87 -0.49 -13.17
C ILE A 70 8.99 0.30 -11.86
N ASP A 71 9.92 1.26 -11.81
CA ASP A 71 10.01 2.34 -10.79
C ASP A 71 9.32 3.58 -11.36
N TYR A 72 8.31 4.10 -10.64
CA TYR A 72 7.49 5.23 -11.06
C TYR A 72 6.82 5.95 -9.88
N ILE A 73 5.95 6.92 -10.17
CA ILE A 73 5.02 7.52 -9.20
C ILE A 73 3.60 7.16 -9.64
N GLY A 74 2.99 6.18 -8.97
CA GLY A 74 1.68 5.63 -9.33
C GLY A 74 0.50 6.25 -8.58
N PHE A 75 0.63 7.46 -8.04
CA PHE A 75 -0.41 8.10 -7.24
C PHE A 75 -0.43 9.62 -7.42
N SER A 76 -1.60 10.23 -7.30
CA SER A 76 -1.72 11.70 -7.16
C SER A 76 -2.99 12.05 -6.40
N GLY A 77 -2.84 12.71 -5.24
CA GLY A 77 -3.97 12.92 -4.33
C GLY A 77 -4.46 11.60 -3.75
N GLU A 78 -5.71 11.24 -4.05
CA GLU A 78 -6.37 10.01 -3.60
C GLU A 78 -6.44 8.93 -4.71
N ASP A 79 -6.02 9.27 -5.93
CA ASP A 79 -6.04 8.37 -7.09
C ASP A 79 -4.77 7.51 -7.20
N PHE A 80 -4.94 6.25 -7.61
CA PHE A 80 -3.88 5.28 -7.84
C PHE A 80 -3.90 4.73 -9.26
N TYR A 81 -2.72 4.54 -9.85
CA TYR A 81 -2.56 4.30 -11.28
C TYR A 81 -1.62 3.14 -11.59
N PHE A 82 -2.06 2.25 -12.46
CA PHE A 82 -1.19 1.26 -13.10
C PHE A 82 -0.17 1.95 -14.03
N PRO A 83 1.01 1.33 -14.28
CA PRO A 83 2.02 1.90 -15.18
C PRO A 83 1.56 2.12 -16.62
N ILE A 84 0.49 1.42 -17.04
CA ILE A 84 -0.12 1.50 -18.36
C ILE A 84 -1.64 1.55 -18.19
N ASN A 85 -2.33 2.48 -18.87
CA ASN A 85 -3.79 2.58 -18.82
C ASN A 85 -4.49 1.60 -19.80
N GLU A 86 -5.82 1.56 -19.75
CA GLU A 86 -6.66 0.72 -20.63
C GLU A 86 -6.49 1.01 -22.13
N LYS A 87 -5.99 2.20 -22.49
CA LYS A 87 -5.68 2.61 -23.87
C LYS A 87 -4.26 2.22 -24.30
N GLY A 88 -3.54 1.44 -23.49
CA GLY A 88 -2.16 1.03 -23.81
C GLY A 88 -1.10 2.10 -23.59
N GLN A 89 -1.46 3.23 -22.99
CA GLN A 89 -0.59 4.39 -22.82
C GLN A 89 0.20 4.29 -21.51
N TYR A 90 1.52 4.48 -21.59
CA TYR A 90 2.38 4.51 -20.40
C TYR A 90 2.14 5.75 -19.57
N ILE A 91 2.30 5.64 -18.25
CA ILE A 91 2.31 6.78 -17.34
C ILE A 91 3.61 7.60 -17.48
N SER A 92 3.51 8.92 -17.46
CA SER A 92 4.64 9.86 -17.62
C SER A 92 5.67 9.82 -16.48
N THR A 93 5.34 9.18 -15.36
CA THR A 93 6.15 9.18 -14.13
C THR A 93 7.15 8.02 -14.04
N ILE A 94 7.27 7.20 -15.09
CA ILE A 94 8.22 6.07 -15.12
C ILE A 94 9.66 6.58 -15.11
N ARG A 95 10.39 6.24 -14.05
CA ARG A 95 11.83 6.53 -13.88
C ARG A 95 12.71 5.45 -14.49
N LYS A 96 12.36 4.18 -14.30
CA LYS A 96 13.15 3.04 -14.76
C LYS A 96 12.26 1.84 -15.11
N LYS A 97 12.68 1.07 -16.11
CA LYS A 97 12.10 -0.23 -16.49
C LYS A 97 13.21 -1.28 -16.50
N GLN A 98 12.91 -2.49 -16.03
CA GLN A 98 13.86 -3.60 -15.96
C GLN A 98 13.12 -4.90 -16.33
N LYS A 99 13.61 -5.67 -17.31
CA LYS A 99 13.09 -7.01 -17.59
C LYS A 99 13.54 -7.97 -16.49
N LEU A 100 12.60 -8.72 -15.90
CA LEU A 100 12.91 -9.72 -14.86
C LEU A 100 13.51 -10.99 -15.47
N SER A 101 14.38 -11.66 -14.71
CA SER A 101 14.79 -13.04 -14.99
C SER A 101 13.70 -14.04 -14.60
N ASN A 102 13.77 -15.28 -15.11
CA ASN A 102 12.81 -16.34 -14.75
C ASN A 102 12.80 -16.64 -13.24
N GLU A 103 13.94 -16.52 -12.57
CA GLU A 103 14.05 -16.64 -11.11
C GLU A 103 13.29 -15.50 -10.40
N GLN A 104 13.47 -14.26 -10.84
CA GLN A 104 12.75 -13.10 -10.31
C GLN A 104 11.23 -13.20 -10.55
N ILE A 105 10.81 -13.70 -11.72
CA ILE A 105 9.39 -13.95 -12.03
C ILE A 105 8.83 -15.06 -11.13
N SER A 106 9.55 -16.17 -10.97
CA SER A 106 9.16 -17.27 -10.07
C SER A 106 9.00 -16.78 -8.63
N LYS A 107 10.00 -16.05 -8.12
CA LYS A 107 9.95 -15.40 -6.80
C LYS A 107 8.76 -14.46 -6.66
N LEU A 108 8.57 -13.53 -7.60
CA LEU A 108 7.45 -12.58 -7.60
C LEU A 108 6.10 -13.29 -7.56
N ASN A 109 5.90 -14.28 -8.44
CA ASN A 109 4.66 -15.05 -8.51
C ASN A 109 4.43 -15.86 -7.21
N SER A 110 5.49 -16.38 -6.58
CA SER A 110 5.42 -17.09 -5.30
C SER A 110 5.00 -16.22 -4.10
N ILE A 111 5.12 -14.90 -4.21
CA ILE A 111 4.55 -13.97 -3.23
C ILE A 111 3.03 -13.90 -3.45
N PHE A 112 2.60 -13.61 -4.68
CA PHE A 112 1.19 -13.42 -5.02
C PHE A 112 0.32 -14.69 -4.99
N SER A 113 0.91 -15.88 -5.09
CA SER A 113 0.18 -17.16 -4.99
C SER A 113 0.03 -17.70 -3.55
N ASN A 114 0.77 -17.14 -2.58
CA ASN A 114 0.95 -17.74 -1.26
C ASN A 114 0.18 -17.01 -0.16
N LYS A 115 -0.90 -17.63 0.34
CA LYS A 115 -1.76 -17.06 1.43
C LYS A 115 -0.97 -16.59 2.66
N LYS A 116 0.13 -17.25 3.01
CA LYS A 116 1.00 -16.90 4.16
C LYS A 116 1.77 -15.58 4.00
N MET A 117 1.72 -14.96 2.82
CA MET A 117 2.23 -13.61 2.57
C MET A 117 1.21 -12.50 2.90
N PHE A 118 -0.06 -12.88 3.10
CA PHE A 118 -1.19 -11.97 3.29
C PHE A 118 -1.87 -12.13 4.67
N GLU A 119 -1.56 -13.22 5.40
CA GLU A 119 -1.92 -13.40 6.81
C GLU A 119 -1.31 -12.30 7.70
N ASN A 120 -2.14 -11.62 8.50
CA ASN A 120 -1.75 -10.54 9.43
C ASN A 120 -0.97 -9.39 8.73
N PRO A 121 -1.63 -8.60 7.86
CA PRO A 121 -0.97 -7.54 7.09
C PRO A 121 -0.54 -6.36 7.95
N ASN A 122 0.54 -5.69 7.55
CA ASN A 122 1.10 -4.52 8.25
C ASN A 122 0.67 -3.21 7.56
N ILE A 123 -0.61 -2.88 7.70
CA ILE A 123 -1.27 -1.77 6.99
C ILE A 123 -0.86 -0.42 7.61
N ALA A 124 -0.61 0.57 6.76
CA ALA A 124 -0.57 1.97 7.15
C ALA A 124 -1.21 2.86 6.04
N ASN A 125 -1.48 4.13 6.36
CA ASN A 125 -2.38 4.99 5.59
C ASN A 125 -1.73 5.68 4.35
N CYS A 126 -0.53 5.26 3.96
CA CYS A 126 0.31 5.86 2.92
C CYS A 126 0.34 5.04 1.61
N TYR A 127 -0.79 4.83 0.93
CA TYR A 127 -0.77 4.02 -0.28
C TYR A 127 -0.09 4.75 -1.46
N GLU A 128 1.23 4.67 -1.50
CA GLU A 128 2.09 5.22 -2.55
C GLU A 128 2.68 4.07 -3.39
N PRO A 129 1.93 3.52 -4.36
CA PRO A 129 2.50 2.56 -5.31
C PRO A 129 3.61 3.24 -6.13
N ARG A 130 4.83 2.73 -5.97
CA ARG A 130 6.04 3.18 -6.68
C ARG A 130 6.72 2.04 -7.46
N LEU A 131 6.30 0.80 -7.22
CA LEU A 131 6.81 -0.41 -7.86
C LEU A 131 5.68 -1.08 -8.65
N GLY A 132 5.86 -1.26 -9.96
CA GLY A 132 4.91 -1.93 -10.84
C GLY A 132 5.51 -3.14 -11.55
N PHE A 133 4.68 -4.13 -11.86
CA PHE A 133 5.03 -5.33 -12.61
C PHE A 133 4.04 -5.54 -13.75
N VAL A 134 4.53 -5.51 -15.00
CA VAL A 134 3.71 -5.63 -16.22
C VAL A 134 4.09 -6.92 -16.94
N TYR A 135 3.12 -7.80 -17.14
CA TYR A 135 3.29 -9.12 -17.75
C TYR A 135 2.86 -9.07 -19.21
N PHE A 136 3.71 -9.58 -20.10
CA PHE A 136 3.47 -9.60 -21.54
C PHE A 136 3.33 -11.03 -22.07
N LYS A 137 2.36 -11.27 -22.96
CA LYS A 137 2.25 -12.47 -23.79
C LYS A 137 1.91 -12.05 -25.21
N ASN A 138 2.57 -12.61 -26.24
CA ASN A 138 2.36 -12.27 -27.65
C ASN A 138 2.49 -10.76 -27.97
N ASN A 139 3.36 -10.04 -27.26
CA ASN A 139 3.51 -8.58 -27.29
C ASN A 139 2.27 -7.77 -26.83
N GLU A 140 1.37 -8.39 -26.07
CA GLU A 140 0.22 -7.74 -25.42
C GLU A 140 0.41 -7.77 -23.89
N VAL A 141 -0.02 -6.70 -23.19
CA VAL A 141 -0.11 -6.68 -21.73
C VAL A 141 -1.26 -7.59 -21.29
N ILE A 142 -0.97 -8.59 -20.47
CA ILE A 142 -1.96 -9.54 -19.96
C ILE A 142 -2.26 -9.38 -18.47
N CYS A 143 -1.32 -8.86 -17.68
CA CYS A 143 -1.49 -8.57 -16.26
C CYS A 143 -0.68 -7.34 -15.86
N GLN A 144 -1.22 -6.55 -14.93
CA GLN A 144 -0.46 -5.53 -14.20
C GLN A 144 -0.69 -5.70 -12.70
N THR A 145 0.38 -5.58 -11.92
CA THR A 145 0.34 -5.59 -10.45
C THR A 145 1.22 -4.48 -9.89
N ILE A 146 0.68 -3.67 -8.99
CA ILE A 146 1.35 -2.50 -8.40
C ILE A 146 1.49 -2.65 -6.90
N VAL A 147 2.61 -2.21 -6.35
CA VAL A 147 3.04 -2.45 -4.97
C VAL A 147 3.51 -1.15 -4.32
N CYS A 148 2.95 -0.86 -3.14
CA CYS A 148 3.50 0.06 -2.16
C CYS A 148 4.14 -0.77 -1.04
N ILE A 149 5.48 -0.81 -1.01
CA ILE A 149 6.23 -1.55 0.01
C ILE A 149 6.01 -0.92 1.40
N GLY A 150 6.13 0.41 1.51
CA GLY A 150 6.11 1.13 2.78
C GLY A 150 4.80 1.04 3.57
N CYS A 151 3.67 0.85 2.88
CA CYS A 151 2.35 0.66 3.49
C CYS A 151 1.74 -0.73 3.23
N SER A 152 2.60 -1.71 2.91
CA SER A 152 2.29 -3.13 2.72
C SER A 152 1.08 -3.44 1.83
N ARG A 153 0.91 -2.70 0.73
CA ARG A 153 -0.30 -2.74 -0.10
C ARG A 153 -0.02 -2.99 -1.57
N PHE A 154 -0.97 -3.60 -2.26
CA PHE A 154 -0.90 -3.89 -3.69
C PHE A 154 -2.29 -3.89 -4.36
N GLN A 155 -2.29 -3.71 -5.67
CA GLN A 155 -3.46 -3.90 -6.52
C GLN A 155 -3.04 -4.71 -7.76
N SER A 156 -3.88 -5.62 -8.23
CA SER A 156 -3.59 -6.50 -9.37
C SER A 156 -4.78 -6.60 -10.31
N SER A 157 -4.52 -6.75 -11.61
CA SER A 157 -5.53 -7.13 -12.61
C SER A 157 -5.78 -8.64 -12.70
N ALA A 158 -5.09 -9.45 -11.89
CA ALA A 158 -5.25 -10.90 -11.79
C ALA A 158 -5.63 -11.33 -10.37
N GLU A 159 -6.29 -12.47 -10.23
CA GLU A 159 -6.59 -13.09 -8.92
C GLU A 159 -5.28 -13.39 -8.17
N THR A 160 -5.20 -12.99 -6.89
CA THR A 160 -4.07 -13.29 -6.00
C THR A 160 -4.55 -13.97 -4.72
N ALA A 161 -3.63 -14.53 -3.95
CA ALA A 161 -3.93 -15.12 -2.65
C ALA A 161 -4.26 -14.08 -1.55
N GLY A 162 -4.04 -12.78 -1.78
CA GLY A 162 -4.40 -11.69 -0.88
C GLY A 162 -5.69 -11.01 -1.31
N LEU A 163 -6.80 -11.31 -0.62
CA LEU A 163 -8.14 -10.86 -1.02
C LEU A 163 -8.37 -9.34 -0.87
N ASN A 164 -7.69 -8.70 0.08
CA ASN A 164 -7.94 -7.29 0.43
C ASN A 164 -6.94 -6.29 -0.19
N GLY A 165 -5.92 -6.78 -0.91
CA GLY A 165 -4.82 -5.92 -1.39
C GLY A 165 -3.77 -5.55 -0.33
N ASP A 166 -3.83 -6.11 0.89
CA ASP A 166 -2.84 -5.91 1.95
C ASP A 166 -1.93 -7.15 2.12
N PHE A 167 -0.63 -6.96 2.41
CA PHE A 167 0.34 -8.02 2.70
C PHE A 167 1.11 -7.82 4.02
N ASN A 168 1.86 -8.84 4.45
CA ASN A 168 2.58 -8.84 5.73
C ASN A 168 4.08 -8.55 5.60
N LYS A 169 4.76 -8.40 6.75
CA LYS A 169 6.19 -8.05 6.83
C LYS A 169 7.11 -9.02 6.08
N LYS A 170 6.75 -10.29 5.92
CA LYS A 170 7.54 -11.26 5.14
C LYS A 170 7.47 -10.94 3.65
N ALA A 171 6.28 -10.63 3.13
CA ALA A 171 6.10 -10.21 1.76
C ALA A 171 6.84 -8.89 1.46
N ALA A 172 6.76 -7.91 2.39
CA ALA A 172 7.50 -6.65 2.30
C ALA A 172 9.01 -6.88 2.10
N LEU A 173 9.63 -7.69 2.95
CA LEU A 173 11.05 -8.04 2.86
C LEU A 173 11.43 -8.73 1.54
N GLU A 174 10.55 -9.54 0.94
CA GLU A 174 10.82 -10.16 -0.36
C GLU A 174 10.63 -9.19 -1.54
N PHE A 175 9.70 -8.23 -1.44
CA PHE A 175 9.59 -7.12 -2.39
C PHE A 175 10.77 -6.15 -2.29
N GLU A 176 11.28 -5.84 -1.10
CA GLU A 176 12.49 -5.01 -0.90
C GLU A 176 13.71 -5.65 -1.55
N LYS A 177 13.94 -6.95 -1.31
CA LYS A 177 15.00 -7.72 -1.97
C LYS A 177 14.86 -7.68 -3.50
N LEU A 178 13.65 -7.86 -4.03
CA LEU A 178 13.41 -7.80 -5.47
C LEU A 178 13.64 -6.39 -6.04
N ASN A 179 13.18 -5.35 -5.35
CA ASN A 179 13.40 -3.94 -5.72
C ASN A 179 14.90 -3.61 -5.80
N HIS A 180 15.69 -4.09 -4.82
CA HIS A 180 17.14 -4.00 -4.85
C HIS A 180 17.77 -4.80 -6.01
N GLN A 181 17.31 -6.04 -6.26
CA GLN A 181 17.77 -6.87 -7.39
C GLN A 181 17.45 -6.25 -8.77
N LEU A 182 16.41 -5.42 -8.88
CA LEU A 182 16.10 -4.65 -10.10
C LEU A 182 16.91 -3.33 -10.18
N GLY A 183 17.73 -3.03 -9.17
CA GLY A 183 18.49 -1.79 -9.06
C GLY A 183 17.58 -0.56 -9.02
N PHE A 184 16.44 -0.66 -8.34
CA PHE A 184 15.53 0.46 -8.08
C PHE A 184 15.90 1.06 -6.72
N LYS A 185 16.04 2.38 -6.64
CA LYS A 185 16.41 3.05 -5.39
C LYS A 185 15.19 3.17 -4.48
N GLN A 186 15.39 3.02 -3.18
CA GLN A 186 14.47 3.64 -2.22
C GLN A 186 14.70 5.16 -2.29
N ASN A 187 13.61 5.93 -2.35
CA ASN A 187 13.57 7.40 -2.35
C ASN A 187 12.63 7.87 -1.25
#